data_AF-A0A534Q7V3-F1
#
_entry.id   AF-A0A534Q7V3-F1
#
_cell.length_a   1.000
_cell.length_b   1.000
_cell.length_c   1.000
_cell.angle_alpha   90.00
_cell.angle_beta   90.00
_cell.angle_gamma   90.00
#
_symmetry.space_group_name_H-M   'P 1'
#
loop_
_entity.id
_entity.type
_entity.pdbx_description
1 polymer ?
#
loop_
_entity_poly.entity_id
_entity_poly.type
_entity_poly.pdbx_seq_one_letter_code
_entity_poly.pdbx_strand_id
1 'polypeptide(L)'
;MPPPARERGGRDGRPRTHAHLRPVPWGAEYALATYFLVSSGRDGLGNDSNGLPDAWWAGYDVDLGAPLGDRYVWNGLVRRDFASGMVLVNEPEQPARTVDLGGTWRGLDGQLRTGVTLSPTSGVVLRVP
;
A
#
# COMPACT_ATOMS: atom_id res chain seq x y z
N MET A 1 -6.81 70.27 0.32
CA MET A 1 -6.29 69.32 -0.69
C MET A 1 -5.37 68.33 0.03
N PRO A 2 -5.85 67.11 0.36
CA PRO A 2 -5.01 66.03 0.91
C PRO A 2 -4.41 65.15 -0.22
N PRO A 3 -3.25 64.49 0.00
CA PRO A 3 -2.55 63.69 -1.00
C PRO A 3 -3.25 62.33 -1.30
N PRO A 4 -2.99 61.72 -2.49
CA PRO A 4 -3.62 60.47 -2.90
C PRO A 4 -3.12 59.25 -2.10
N ALA A 5 -4.02 58.29 -1.92
CA ALA A 5 -3.81 57.06 -1.17
C ALA A 5 -2.74 56.16 -1.82
N ARG A 6 -1.84 55.61 -0.99
CA ARG A 6 -0.88 54.56 -1.39
C ARG A 6 -1.63 53.26 -1.68
N GLU A 7 -1.47 52.73 -2.89
CA GLU A 7 -1.83 51.35 -3.23
C GLU A 7 -1.04 50.37 -2.34
N ARG A 8 -1.77 49.59 -1.52
CA ARG A 8 -1.22 48.42 -0.85
C ARG A 8 -1.26 47.26 -1.83
N GLY A 9 -0.15 47.00 -2.50
CA GLY A 9 0.11 45.71 -3.10
C GLY A 9 0.11 44.60 -2.05
N GLY A 10 -0.34 43.41 -2.45
CA GLY A 10 0.00 42.16 -1.77
C GLY A 10 -1.14 41.50 -0.97
N ARG A 11 -1.95 40.71 -1.69
CA ARG A 11 -2.16 39.29 -1.39
C ARG A 11 -2.91 38.66 -2.56
N ASP A 12 -2.15 38.27 -3.57
CA ASP A 12 -2.61 37.28 -4.55
C ASP A 12 -3.07 36.05 -3.76
N GLY A 13 -4.38 35.81 -3.80
CA GLY A 13 -5.01 34.59 -3.29
C GLY A 13 -4.64 33.41 -4.17
N ARG A 14 -3.36 33.03 -4.18
CA ARG A 14 -2.97 31.74 -4.75
C ARG A 14 -3.53 30.68 -3.80
N PRO A 15 -4.38 29.76 -4.27
CA PRO A 15 -4.66 28.56 -3.49
C PRO A 15 -3.30 27.95 -3.16
N ARG A 16 -3.10 27.59 -1.90
CA ARG A 16 -2.03 26.65 -1.55
C ARG A 16 -2.42 25.36 -2.25
N THR A 17 -1.98 25.22 -3.50
CA THR A 17 -1.89 23.94 -4.17
C THR A 17 -0.97 23.13 -3.27
N HIS A 18 -1.57 22.35 -2.37
CA HIS A 18 -1.00 21.08 -1.96
C HIS A 18 -0.43 20.51 -3.25
N ALA A 19 0.89 20.29 -3.27
CA ALA A 19 1.52 19.58 -4.37
C ALA A 19 0.57 18.42 -4.69
N HIS A 20 0.10 18.35 -5.94
CA HIS A 20 -0.60 17.17 -6.40
C HIS A 20 0.43 16.05 -6.33
N LEU A 21 0.58 15.48 -5.14
CA LEU A 21 1.36 14.29 -4.90
C LEU A 21 0.68 13.28 -5.80
N ARG A 22 1.34 12.99 -6.92
CA ARG A 22 0.89 11.94 -7.82
C ARG A 22 0.68 10.73 -6.92
N PRO A 23 -0.48 10.04 -7.00
CA PRO A 23 -0.62 8.76 -6.33
C PRO A 23 0.63 7.96 -6.64
N VAL A 24 1.29 7.44 -5.60
CA VAL A 24 2.38 6.47 -5.82
C VAL A 24 1.83 5.43 -6.82
N PRO A 25 2.49 5.20 -7.96
CA PRO A 25 1.90 4.38 -9.03
C PRO A 25 1.66 2.93 -8.57
N TRP A 26 2.29 2.56 -7.47
CA TRP A 26 2.04 1.36 -6.69
C TRP A 26 1.00 1.64 -5.60
N GLY A 27 -0.09 0.88 -5.60
CA GLY A 27 -1.19 1.04 -4.64
C GLY A 27 -0.80 0.73 -3.20
N ALA A 28 -1.64 1.15 -2.24
CA ALA A 28 -1.43 0.95 -0.81
C ALA A 28 -1.15 -0.51 -0.41
N GLU A 29 -1.77 -1.47 -1.11
CA GLU A 29 -1.58 -2.90 -0.86
C GLU A 29 -0.19 -3.41 -1.27
N TYR A 30 0.42 -2.87 -2.33
CA TYR A 30 1.81 -3.19 -2.68
C TYR A 30 2.77 -2.73 -1.58
N ALA A 31 2.56 -1.52 -1.05
CA ALA A 31 3.36 -0.98 0.04
C ALA A 31 3.21 -1.82 1.31
N LEU A 32 1.98 -2.23 1.64
CA LEU A 32 1.69 -3.10 2.79
C LEU A 32 2.29 -4.50 2.64
N ALA A 33 2.15 -5.14 1.48
CA ALA A 33 2.76 -6.44 1.22
C ALA A 33 4.30 -6.36 1.33
N THR A 34 4.91 -5.31 0.77
CA THR A 34 6.36 -5.09 0.86
C THR A 34 6.82 -4.81 2.29
N TYR A 35 6.02 -4.07 3.07
CA TYR A 35 6.24 -3.88 4.51
C TYR A 35 6.31 -5.23 5.24
N PHE A 36 5.33 -6.11 5.04
CA PHE A 36 5.31 -7.43 5.68
C PHE A 36 6.46 -8.33 5.24
N LEU A 37 6.95 -8.22 4.00
CA LEU A 37 8.12 -8.99 3.55
C LEU A 37 9.38 -8.74 4.38
N VAL A 38 9.53 -7.54 4.93
CA VAL A 38 10.77 -7.11 5.58
C VAL A 38 10.61 -6.83 7.07
N SER A 39 9.41 -6.50 7.53
CA SER A 39 9.26 -5.97 8.87
C SER A 39 9.58 -7.00 9.96
N SER A 40 10.17 -6.48 11.03
CA SER A 40 10.44 -7.19 12.28
C SER A 40 9.46 -6.81 13.41
N GLY A 41 8.42 -6.03 13.09
CA GLY A 41 7.46 -5.49 14.06
C GLY A 41 7.89 -4.19 14.74
N ARG A 42 8.99 -3.57 14.30
CA ARG A 42 9.48 -2.26 14.80
C ARG A 42 9.41 -1.15 13.75
N ASP A 43 8.86 -1.48 12.58
CA ASP A 43 8.78 -0.59 11.43
C ASP A 43 7.34 -0.10 11.27
N GLY A 44 7.16 1.07 10.69
CA GLY A 44 5.85 1.64 10.39
C GLY A 44 5.63 1.82 8.88
N LEU A 45 4.37 1.73 8.46
CA LEU A 45 3.92 2.10 7.13
C LEU A 45 2.99 3.30 7.23
N GLY A 46 3.20 4.29 6.36
CA GLY A 46 2.29 5.41 6.18
C GLY A 46 2.09 5.73 4.70
N ASN A 47 0.90 6.20 4.35
CA ASN A 47 0.58 6.73 3.02
C ASN A 47 -0.22 8.03 3.14
N ASP A 48 -0.13 8.87 2.10
CA ASP A 48 -0.47 10.30 2.21
C ASP A 48 -1.95 10.59 2.54
N SER A 49 -2.89 9.83 1.97
CA SER A 49 -4.32 10.17 2.07
C SER A 49 -5.12 9.29 3.04
N ASN A 50 -4.61 8.11 3.43
CA ASN A 50 -5.45 7.13 4.12
C ASN A 50 -5.15 6.99 5.63
N GLY A 51 -4.25 7.83 6.17
CA GLY A 51 -3.90 7.85 7.59
C GLY A 51 -4.80 8.72 8.47
N LEU A 52 -5.77 9.44 7.88
CA LEU A 52 -6.70 10.30 8.63
C LEU A 52 -7.87 9.47 9.20
N PRO A 53 -8.43 9.82 10.37
CA PRO A 53 -9.55 9.07 10.97
C PRO A 53 -10.78 8.94 10.05
N ASP A 54 -11.04 9.93 9.22
CA ASP A 54 -12.16 9.97 8.26
C ASP A 54 -11.84 9.32 6.90
N ALA A 55 -10.59 8.94 6.68
CA ALA A 55 -10.11 8.28 5.47
C ALA A 55 -9.32 6.99 5.76
N TRP A 56 -9.57 6.38 6.93
CA TRP A 56 -8.84 5.21 7.41
C TRP A 56 -8.96 4.04 6.43
N TRP A 57 -7.83 3.57 5.91
CA TRP A 57 -7.81 2.38 5.07
C TRP A 57 -7.74 1.12 5.92
N ALA A 58 -8.73 0.23 5.76
CA ALA A 58 -8.84 -1.03 6.50
C ALA A 58 -7.63 -1.97 6.36
N GLY A 59 -6.74 -1.73 5.39
CA GLY A 59 -5.46 -2.45 5.29
C GLY A 59 -4.53 -2.22 6.50
N TYR A 60 -4.71 -1.12 7.23
CA TYR A 60 -3.95 -0.85 8.46
C TYR A 60 -4.37 -1.71 9.65
N ASP A 61 -5.58 -2.28 9.63
CA ASP A 61 -6.07 -3.18 10.67
C ASP A 61 -5.67 -4.64 10.42
N VAL A 62 -4.87 -4.89 9.39
CA VAL A 62 -4.47 -6.25 9.02
C VAL A 62 -3.48 -6.81 10.03
N ASP A 63 -3.87 -7.90 10.66
CA ASP A 63 -3.01 -8.73 11.49
C ASP A 63 -2.83 -10.11 10.82
N LEU A 64 -1.59 -10.42 10.46
CA LEU A 64 -1.21 -11.73 9.90
C LEU A 64 -0.62 -12.66 10.97
N GLY A 65 -0.42 -12.18 12.20
CA GLY A 65 0.26 -12.89 13.27
C GLY A 65 1.77 -12.97 13.10
N ALA A 66 2.40 -13.92 13.80
CA ALA A 66 3.85 -14.09 13.77
C ALA A 66 4.33 -14.59 12.38
N PRO A 67 5.46 -14.08 11.86
CA PRO A 67 6.07 -14.62 10.66
C PRO A 67 6.56 -16.06 10.90
N LEU A 68 6.32 -16.95 9.94
CA LEU A 68 6.73 -18.36 10.03
C LEU A 68 8.17 -18.58 9.52
N GLY A 69 8.78 -17.54 8.96
CA GLY A 69 10.16 -17.57 8.47
C GLY A 69 10.55 -16.28 7.74
N ASP A 70 11.70 -16.36 7.06
CA ASP A 70 12.18 -15.32 6.16
C ASP A 70 11.37 -15.29 4.86
N ARG A 71 11.48 -14.17 4.12
CA ARG A 71 10.94 -14.09 2.76
C ARG A 71 11.72 -15.00 1.80
N TYR A 72 11.04 -15.55 0.82
CA TYR A 72 11.62 -16.43 -0.18
C TYR A 72 10.96 -16.25 -1.54
N VAL A 73 11.61 -16.72 -2.61
CA VAL A 73 11.04 -16.71 -3.96
C VAL A 73 10.16 -17.94 -4.14
N TRP A 74 8.94 -17.73 -4.63
CA TRP A 74 7.95 -18.76 -4.88
C TRP A 74 7.15 -18.44 -6.14
N ASN A 75 7.13 -19.33 -7.12
CA ASN A 75 6.43 -19.14 -8.40
C ASN A 75 6.77 -17.81 -9.12
N GLY A 76 8.00 -17.31 -8.94
CA GLY A 76 8.45 -16.03 -9.52
C GLY A 76 7.93 -14.79 -8.78
N LEU A 77 7.36 -14.95 -7.60
CA LEU A 77 6.96 -13.88 -6.68
C LEU A 77 7.83 -13.93 -5.42
N VAL A 78 7.97 -12.81 -4.73
CA VAL A 78 8.55 -12.78 -3.38
C VAL A 78 7.42 -13.02 -2.38
N ARG A 79 7.57 -14.04 -1.54
CA ARG A 79 6.57 -14.50 -0.59
C ARG A 79 7.12 -14.45 0.84
N ARG A 80 6.24 -14.17 1.79
CA ARG A 80 6.47 -14.46 3.21
C ARG A 80 5.20 -14.98 3.86
N ASP A 81 5.36 -16.02 4.67
CA ASP A 81 4.25 -16.67 5.36
C ASP A 81 4.18 -16.24 6.82
N PHE A 82 2.95 -16.20 7.32
CA PHE A 82 2.61 -15.81 8.68
C PHE A 82 1.58 -16.79 9.25
N ALA A 83 1.39 -16.77 10.57
CA ALA A 83 0.48 -17.67 11.27
C ALA A 83 -0.96 -17.62 10.74
N SER A 84 -1.43 -16.44 10.33
CA SER A 84 -2.81 -16.20 9.88
C SER A 84 -2.89 -15.73 8.42
N GLY A 85 -1.83 -15.87 7.63
CA GLY A 85 -1.80 -15.32 6.27
C GLY A 85 -0.49 -15.44 5.52
N MET A 86 -0.44 -14.79 4.37
CA MET A 86 0.78 -14.62 3.59
C MET A 86 0.73 -13.29 2.83
N VAL A 87 1.91 -12.85 2.39
CA VAL A 87 2.03 -11.74 1.43
C VAL A 87 2.78 -12.21 0.20
N LEU A 88 2.36 -11.70 -0.96
CA LEU A 88 3.01 -11.95 -2.24
C LEU A 88 3.31 -10.61 -2.90
N VAL A 89 4.51 -10.46 -3.45
CA VAL A 89 4.95 -9.28 -4.18
C VAL A 89 5.54 -9.68 -5.52
N ASN A 90 5.08 -9.01 -6.58
CA ASN A 90 5.75 -9.01 -7.87
C ASN A 90 6.60 -7.74 -7.96
N GLU A 91 7.91 -7.94 -8.04
CA GLU A 91 8.90 -6.85 -8.04
C GLU A 91 8.74 -5.95 -9.29
N PRO A 92 9.28 -4.73 -9.25
CA PRO A 92 9.37 -3.90 -10.44
C PRO A 92 10.07 -4.64 -11.58
N GLU A 93 9.68 -4.32 -12.82
CA GLU A 93 10.27 -4.86 -14.06
C GLU A 93 10.08 -6.38 -14.29
N GLN A 94 9.43 -7.09 -13.37
CA GLN A 94 9.03 -8.49 -13.58
C GLN A 94 7.77 -8.58 -14.43
N PRO A 95 7.64 -9.60 -15.32
CA PRO A 95 6.41 -9.81 -16.05
C PRO A 95 5.25 -10.15 -15.11
N ALA A 96 4.01 -9.96 -15.57
CA ALA A 96 2.84 -10.36 -14.80
C ALA A 96 2.88 -11.87 -14.48
N ARG A 97 2.50 -12.23 -13.27
CA ARG A 97 2.48 -13.62 -12.78
C ARG A 97 1.07 -14.01 -12.37
N THR A 98 0.58 -15.12 -12.90
CA THR A 98 -0.64 -15.77 -12.41
C THR A 98 -0.23 -17.03 -11.66
N VAL A 99 -0.71 -17.16 -10.42
CA VAL A 99 -0.35 -18.29 -9.55
C VAL A 99 -1.59 -18.87 -8.87
N ASP A 100 -1.59 -20.19 -8.69
CA ASP A 100 -2.52 -20.90 -7.80
C ASP A 100 -1.98 -20.85 -6.36
N LEU A 101 -2.85 -20.60 -5.39
CA LEU A 101 -2.51 -20.42 -3.98
C LEU A 101 -2.49 -21.75 -3.20
N GLY A 102 -2.93 -22.86 -3.80
CA GLY A 102 -3.02 -24.17 -3.17
C GLY A 102 -4.10 -24.27 -2.08
N GLY A 103 -5.01 -23.29 -2.02
CA GLY A 103 -6.05 -23.19 -1.00
C GLY A 103 -6.90 -21.94 -1.20
N THR A 104 -7.91 -21.75 -0.36
CA THR A 104 -8.76 -20.56 -0.38
C THR A 104 -8.25 -19.54 0.63
N TRP A 105 -8.10 -18.29 0.19
CA TRP A 105 -7.59 -17.19 0.99
C TRP A 105 -8.48 -15.96 0.87
N ARG A 106 -8.56 -15.15 1.93
CA ARG A 106 -9.35 -13.92 1.95
C ARG A 106 -8.46 -12.71 1.68
N GLY A 107 -8.83 -11.92 0.68
CA GLY A 107 -8.21 -10.63 0.36
C GLY A 107 -8.51 -9.53 1.36
N LEU A 108 -7.87 -8.37 1.17
CA LEU A 108 -8.22 -7.15 1.90
C LEU A 108 -9.58 -6.57 1.51
N ASP A 109 -10.00 -6.81 0.27
CA ASP A 109 -11.36 -6.52 -0.23
C ASP A 109 -12.43 -7.52 0.26
N GLY A 110 -12.04 -8.49 1.10
CA GLY A 110 -12.93 -9.51 1.65
C GLY A 110 -13.28 -10.65 0.70
N GLN A 111 -12.83 -10.61 -0.56
CA GLN A 111 -13.11 -11.66 -1.54
C GLN A 111 -12.25 -12.90 -1.27
N LEU A 112 -12.84 -14.08 -1.49
CA LEU A 112 -12.12 -15.34 -1.45
C LEU A 112 -11.42 -15.61 -2.78
N ARG A 113 -10.17 -16.08 -2.70
CA ARG A 113 -9.31 -16.34 -3.86
C ARG A 113 -8.64 -17.71 -3.73
N THR A 114 -8.58 -18.43 -4.83
CA THR A 114 -7.74 -19.63 -4.99
C THR A 114 -6.53 -19.38 -5.90
N GLY A 115 -6.52 -18.26 -6.60
CA GLY A 115 -5.42 -17.80 -7.43
C GLY A 115 -5.37 -16.28 -7.50
N VAL A 116 -4.21 -15.75 -7.89
CA VAL A 116 -4.01 -14.31 -8.09
C VAL A 116 -3.20 -14.05 -9.35
N THR A 117 -3.47 -12.91 -9.99
CA THR A 117 -2.63 -12.36 -11.06
C THR A 117 -2.03 -11.05 -10.55
N LEU A 118 -0.70 -10.98 -10.49
CA LEU A 118 0.04 -9.81 -10.06
C LEU A 118 0.78 -9.20 -11.25
N SER A 119 0.42 -7.98 -11.63
CA SER A 119 1.14 -7.13 -12.58
C SER A 119 2.53 -6.73 -12.05
N PRO A 120 3.42 -6.15 -12.88
CA PRO A 120 4.66 -5.56 -12.37
C PRO A 120 4.36 -4.52 -11.28
N THR A 121 5.21 -4.45 -10.24
CA THR A 121 5.04 -3.51 -9.12
C THR A 121 3.68 -3.63 -8.42
N SER A 122 3.25 -4.87 -8.15
CA SER A 122 2.00 -5.14 -7.44
C SER A 122 2.18 -6.22 -6.39
N GLY A 123 1.32 -6.19 -5.38
CA GLY A 123 1.38 -7.10 -4.25
C GLY A 123 0.01 -7.33 -3.69
N VAL A 124 -0.15 -8.43 -2.97
CA VAL A 124 -1.40 -8.82 -2.33
C VAL A 124 -1.15 -9.30 -0.92
N VAL A 125 -2.06 -8.96 -0.02
CA VAL A 125 -2.09 -9.48 1.34
C VAL A 125 -3.27 -10.44 1.48
N LEU A 126 -2.98 -11.65 1.94
CA LEU A 126 -3.92 -12.75 2.00
C LEU A 126 -4.00 -13.26 3.44
N ARG A 127 -5.23 -13.44 3.92
CA ARG A 127 -5.54 -13.99 5.24
C ARG A 127 -6.18 -15.35 5.10
N VAL A 128 -6.07 -16.17 6.12
CA VAL A 128 -6.92 -17.36 6.24
C VAL A 128 -8.41 -16.94 6.16
N PRO A 129 -9.30 -17.76 5.58
CA PRO A 129 -10.71 -17.43 5.38
C PRO A 129 -11.49 -17.05 6.65
#